data_AF-A0A2X2C499-F1
#
_entry.id   AF-A0A2X2C499-F1
#
_cell.length_a   1.000
_cell.length_b   1.000
_cell.length_c   1.000
_cell.angle_alpha   90.00
_cell.angle_beta   90.00
_cell.angle_gamma   90.00
#
_symmetry.space_group_name_H-M   'P 1'
#
loop_
_entity.id
_entity.type
_entity.pdbx_description
1 polymer ?
#
loop_
_entity_poly.entity_id
_entity_poly.type
_entity_poly.pdbx_seq_one_letter_code
_entity_poly.pdbx_strand_id
1 'polypeptide(L)'
;MMAALRGVEQLVLDRDAFKWRQQLGLEMSYVVYDGRWFTPIRASLQAAADSLATEVNGEVVLELYKGHVNAIQKKSDNSLYSEEFATFGEDEVYDHSHAEGFIRLYSLPSRIRALSKKK
;
A
#
# COMPACT_ATOMS: atom_id res chain seq x y z
N MET A 1 -3.76 17.84 -1.11
CA MET A 1 -4.59 16.77 -1.68
C MET A 1 -3.86 15.43 -1.74
N MET A 2 -2.75 15.28 -2.48
CA MET A 2 -2.05 13.98 -2.62
C MET A 2 -1.59 13.36 -1.29
N ALA A 3 -1.11 14.18 -0.34
CA ALA A 3 -0.68 13.70 0.98
C ALA A 3 -1.85 13.11 1.79
N ALA A 4 -3.04 13.71 1.71
CA ALA A 4 -4.24 13.19 2.37
C ALA A 4 -4.71 11.89 1.72
N LEU A 5 -4.83 11.86 0.38
CA LEU A 5 -5.30 10.68 -0.35
C LEU A 5 -4.40 9.47 -0.06
N ARG A 6 -3.08 9.66 -0.13
CA ARG A 6 -2.11 8.61 0.20
C ARG A 6 -2.21 8.16 1.66
N GLY A 7 -2.56 9.07 2.56
CA GLY A 7 -2.80 8.76 3.96
C GLY A 7 -3.96 7.79 4.15
N VAL A 8 -5.10 8.03 3.50
CA VAL A 8 -6.27 7.13 3.54
C VAL A 8 -5.97 5.81 2.85
N GLU A 9 -5.36 5.84 1.66
CA GLU A 9 -4.99 4.63 0.91
C GLU A 9 -4.09 3.69 1.73
N GLN A 10 -3.22 4.23 2.58
CA GLN A 10 -2.36 3.42 3.46
C GLN A 10 -3.12 2.70 4.59
N LEU A 11 -4.29 3.20 5.00
CA LEU A 11 -5.11 2.54 6.01
C LEU A 11 -6.01 1.47 5.39
N VAL A 12 -6.50 1.70 4.18
CA VAL A 12 -7.55 0.87 3.57
C VAL A 12 -7.00 -0.20 2.65
N LEU A 13 -5.95 0.08 1.89
CA LEU A 13 -5.43 -0.87 0.91
C LEU A 13 -4.43 -1.84 1.55
N ASP A 14 -4.52 -3.12 1.18
CA ASP A 14 -3.46 -4.08 1.48
C ASP A 14 -2.16 -3.71 0.77
N ARG A 15 -1.07 -4.35 1.18
CA ARG A 15 0.28 -4.02 0.68
C ARG A 15 0.39 -4.13 -0.84
N ASP A 16 -0.18 -5.18 -1.43
CA ASP A 16 0.01 -5.48 -2.85
C ASP A 16 -0.95 -4.62 -3.69
N ALA A 17 -2.18 -4.39 -3.22
CA ALA A 17 -3.09 -3.41 -3.83
C ALA A 17 -2.53 -1.98 -3.79
N PHE A 18 -1.95 -1.55 -2.66
CA PHE A 18 -1.31 -0.23 -2.55
C PHE A 18 -0.15 -0.07 -3.53
N LYS A 19 0.69 -1.11 -3.66
CA LYS A 19 1.77 -1.13 -4.65
C LYS A 19 1.23 -1.03 -6.09
N TRP A 20 0.19 -1.79 -6.40
CA TRP A 20 -0.44 -1.76 -7.72
C TRP A 20 -1.06 -0.39 -8.02
N ARG A 21 -1.73 0.23 -7.05
CA ARG A 21 -2.29 1.58 -7.15
C ARG A 21 -1.24 2.64 -7.50
N GLN A 22 -0.04 2.51 -6.97
CA GLN A 22 1.08 3.40 -7.33
C GLN A 22 1.54 3.21 -8.77
N GLN A 23 1.64 1.96 -9.22
CA GLN A 23 2.01 1.63 -10.60
C GLN A 23 0.96 2.14 -11.59
N LEU A 24 -0.33 1.91 -11.31
CA LEU A 24 -1.44 2.44 -12.11
C LEU A 24 -1.39 3.96 -12.24
N GLY A 25 -1.10 4.67 -11.15
CA GLY A 25 -0.98 6.13 -11.16
C GLY A 25 0.14 6.61 -12.07
N LEU A 26 1.27 5.89 -12.10
CA LEU A 26 2.38 6.20 -13.00
C LEU A 26 2.01 5.94 -14.46
N GLU A 27 1.42 4.80 -14.79
CA GLU A 27 0.99 4.48 -16.15
C GLU A 27 -0.06 5.48 -16.67
N MET A 28 -1.02 5.85 -15.82
CA MET A 28 -2.00 6.88 -16.15
C MET A 28 -1.33 8.22 -16.45
N SER A 29 -0.26 8.57 -15.70
CA SER A 29 0.47 9.81 -15.93
C SER A 29 1.11 9.86 -17.33
N TYR A 30 1.67 8.76 -17.83
CA TYR A 30 2.20 8.68 -19.19
C TYR A 30 1.11 8.81 -20.25
N VAL A 31 -0.02 8.12 -20.07
CA VAL A 31 -1.16 8.20 -21.00
C VAL A 31 -1.68 9.62 -21.12
N VAL A 32 -1.79 10.33 -19.99
CA VAL A 32 -2.23 11.73 -19.95
C VAL A 32 -1.18 12.65 -20.58
N TYR A 33 0.08 12.49 -20.22
CA TYR A 33 1.18 13.32 -20.73
C TYR A 33 1.35 13.20 -22.25
N ASP A 34 1.23 12.00 -22.79
CA ASP A 34 1.34 11.73 -24.23
C ASP A 34 0.08 12.16 -25.02
N GLY A 35 -0.95 12.70 -24.37
CA GLY A 35 -2.21 13.09 -25.00
C GLY A 35 -3.08 11.92 -25.46
N ARG A 36 -2.82 10.69 -24.96
CA ARG A 36 -3.52 9.46 -25.35
C ARG A 36 -4.85 9.27 -24.61
N TRP A 37 -5.54 10.36 -24.28
CA TRP A 37 -6.74 10.35 -23.44
C TRP A 37 -7.89 9.50 -24.01
N PHE A 38 -8.06 9.48 -25.33
CA PHE A 38 -9.17 8.77 -25.99
C PHE A 38 -8.85 7.32 -26.37
N THR A 39 -7.77 6.77 -25.83
CA THR A 39 -7.36 5.38 -26.11
C THR A 39 -7.99 4.38 -25.14
N PRO A 40 -8.15 3.10 -25.53
CA PRO A 40 -8.68 2.06 -24.64
C PRO A 40 -7.85 1.86 -23.37
N ILE A 41 -6.54 2.08 -23.44
CA ILE A 41 -5.65 1.93 -22.27
C ILE A 41 -6.01 2.92 -21.15
N ARG A 42 -6.42 4.15 -21.48
CA ARG A 42 -6.91 5.12 -20.48
C ARG A 42 -8.13 4.58 -19.74
N ALA A 43 -9.11 4.03 -20.46
CA ALA A 43 -10.33 3.50 -19.86
C ALA A 43 -10.04 2.28 -18.97
N SER A 44 -9.14 1.39 -19.40
CA SER A 44 -8.70 0.24 -18.61
C SER A 44 -8.03 0.66 -17.29
N LEU A 45 -7.09 1.61 -17.35
CA LEU A 45 -6.41 2.13 -16.16
C LEU A 45 -7.38 2.82 -15.19
N GLN A 46 -8.37 3.56 -15.72
CA GLN A 46 -9.39 4.20 -14.90
C GLN A 46 -10.26 3.16 -14.18
N ALA A 47 -10.75 2.14 -14.89
CA ALA A 47 -11.57 1.09 -14.29
C ALA A 47 -10.82 0.33 -13.18
N ALA A 48 -9.51 0.09 -13.37
CA ALA A 48 -8.67 -0.51 -12.34
C ALA A 48 -8.51 0.41 -11.12
N ALA A 49 -8.35 1.71 -11.33
CA ALA A 49 -8.28 2.69 -10.25
C ALA A 49 -9.62 2.83 -9.49
N ASP A 50 -10.74 2.83 -10.21
CA ASP A 50 -12.10 2.92 -9.62
C ASP A 50 -12.37 1.69 -8.74
N SER A 51 -12.00 0.51 -9.20
CA SER A 51 -12.11 -0.74 -8.41
C SER A 51 -11.37 -0.62 -7.07
N LEU A 52 -10.13 -0.14 -7.08
CA LEU A 52 -9.33 0.07 -5.87
C LEU A 52 -9.87 1.19 -4.97
N ALA A 53 -10.57 2.17 -5.53
CA ALA A 53 -11.11 3.30 -4.78
C ALA A 53 -12.42 2.98 -4.05
N THR A 54 -13.10 1.87 -4.38
CA THR A 54 -14.44 1.52 -3.88
C THR A 54 -14.55 1.57 -2.35
N GLU A 55 -13.53 1.08 -1.64
CA GLU A 55 -13.54 1.00 -0.18
C GLU A 55 -12.77 2.16 0.49
N VAL A 56 -12.13 3.03 -0.31
CA VAL A 56 -11.27 4.11 0.20
C VAL A 56 -12.14 5.25 0.73
N ASN A 57 -12.36 5.25 2.04
CA ASN A 57 -13.01 6.32 2.78
C ASN A 57 -12.18 6.74 3.99
N GLY A 58 -12.36 7.97 4.46
CA GLY A 58 -11.74 8.40 5.71
C GLY A 58 -11.44 9.89 5.78
N GLU A 59 -10.90 10.28 6.93
CA GLU A 59 -10.51 11.64 7.27
C GLU A 59 -9.02 11.68 7.59
N VAL A 60 -8.35 12.73 7.12
CA VAL A 60 -6.92 12.96 7.39
C VAL A 60 -6.73 14.38 7.87
N VAL A 61 -6.12 14.52 9.04
CA VAL A 61 -5.70 15.81 9.56
C VAL A 61 -4.32 16.13 8.99
N LEU A 62 -4.21 17.28 8.33
CA LEU A 62 -2.97 17.76 7.74
C LEU A 62 -2.40 18.92 8.55
N GLU A 63 -1.10 18.87 8.81
CA GLU A 63 -0.31 20.02 9.25
C GLU A 63 0.30 20.70 8.02
N LEU A 64 0.13 22.02 7.94
CA LEU A 64 0.67 22.85 6.88
C LEU A 64 1.70 23.80 7.47
N TYR A 65 2.96 23.65 7.11
CA TYR A 65 4.03 24.47 7.67
C TYR A 65 5.10 24.79 6.63
N LYS A 66 5.36 26.08 6.40
CA LYS A 66 6.43 26.59 5.51
C LYS A 66 6.51 25.89 4.14
N GLY A 67 5.36 25.66 3.50
CA GLY A 67 5.27 24.99 2.20
C GLY A 67 5.33 23.45 2.25
N HIS A 68 5.44 22.86 3.44
CA HIS A 68 5.31 21.43 3.66
C HIS A 68 3.89 21.06 4.07
N VAL A 69 3.48 19.85 3.69
CA VAL A 69 2.19 19.25 4.02
C VAL A 69 2.45 17.88 4.63
N ASN A 70 2.13 17.73 5.91
CA ASN A 70 2.31 16.49 6.66
C ASN A 70 0.95 15.93 7.08
N ALA A 71 0.73 14.63 6.91
CA ALA A 71 -0.45 13.96 7.46
C ALA A 71 -0.14 13.54 8.90
N ILE A 72 -0.81 14.18 9.86
CA ILE A 72 -0.54 13.98 11.30
C ILE A 72 -1.48 12.97 11.94
N GLN A 73 -2.71 12.85 11.45
CA GLN A 73 -3.68 11.87 11.91
C GLN A 73 -4.50 11.35 10.73
N LYS A 74 -4.91 10.09 10.79
CA LYS A 74 -5.65 9.40 9.74
C LYS A 74 -6.70 8.52 10.41
N LYS A 75 -7.92 8.53 9.90
CA LYS A 75 -9.01 7.67 10.37
C LYS A 75 -9.80 7.18 9.16
N SER A 76 -10.22 5.92 9.20
CA SER A 76 -11.09 5.31 8.20
C SER A 76 -11.97 4.27 8.87
N ASP A 77 -13.23 4.16 8.43
CA ASP A 77 -14.13 3.11 8.90
C ASP A 77 -13.74 1.75 8.28
N ASN A 78 -13.04 1.76 7.13
CA ASN A 78 -12.51 0.58 6.44
C ASN A 78 -11.01 0.38 6.71
N SER A 79 -10.52 0.78 7.88
CA SER A 79 -9.11 0.63 8.25
C SER A 79 -8.72 -0.84 8.43
N LEU A 80 -7.68 -1.28 7.72
CA LEU A 80 -7.01 -2.57 7.95
C LEU A 80 -6.03 -2.54 9.13
N TYR A 81 -5.75 -1.35 9.68
CA TYR A 81 -4.97 -1.22 10.90
C TYR A 81 -5.81 -1.67 12.10
N SER A 82 -5.27 -2.62 12.88
CA SER A 82 -5.79 -3.02 14.18
C SER A 82 -4.72 -2.78 15.24
N GLU A 83 -5.09 -2.05 16.29
CA GLU A 83 -4.19 -1.73 17.40
C GLU A 83 -3.77 -3.02 18.13
N GLU A 84 -4.70 -3.93 18.41
CA GLU A 84 -4.46 -5.22 19.08
C GLU A 84 -3.36 -6.06 18.39
N PHE A 85 -3.32 -6.08 17.06
CA PHE A 85 -2.29 -6.80 16.31
C PHE A 85 -0.97 -6.04 16.19
N ALA A 86 -0.96 -4.75 16.48
CA ALA A 86 0.19 -3.86 16.36
C ALA A 86 0.85 -3.53 17.69
N THR A 87 0.21 -3.84 18.83
CA THR A 87 0.80 -3.60 20.15
C THR A 87 1.94 -4.59 20.44
N PHE A 88 2.84 -4.19 21.33
CA PHE A 88 3.83 -5.07 21.94
C PHE A 88 3.37 -5.58 23.33
N GLY A 89 2.07 -5.46 23.64
CA GLY A 89 1.49 -5.89 24.91
C GLY A 89 1.43 -7.41 25.04
N GLU A 90 1.00 -7.89 26.20
CA GLU A 90 0.58 -9.29 26.36
C GLU A 90 -0.71 -9.51 25.59
N ASP A 91 -0.61 -10.01 24.36
CA ASP A 91 -1.76 -10.34 23.52
C ASP A 91 -1.71 -11.81 23.11
N GLU A 92 -2.85 -12.51 23.26
CA GLU A 92 -3.06 -13.90 22.81
C GLU A 92 -3.27 -14.01 21.29
N VAL A 93 -3.26 -12.87 20.58
CA VAL A 93 -3.74 -12.76 19.20
C VAL A 93 -2.68 -13.13 18.15
N TYR A 94 -1.38 -13.08 18.49
CA TYR A 94 -0.29 -13.42 17.57
C TYR A 94 0.71 -14.41 18.18
N ASP A 95 0.78 -15.61 17.60
CA ASP A 95 1.80 -16.61 17.97
C ASP A 95 3.12 -16.32 17.24
N HIS A 96 4.08 -15.79 17.98
CA HIS A 96 5.44 -15.50 17.50
C HIS A 96 6.19 -16.74 17.01
N SER A 97 5.85 -17.96 17.44
CA SER A 97 6.52 -19.18 17.02
C SER A 97 6.34 -19.46 15.52
N HIS A 98 5.21 -19.04 14.94
CA HIS A 98 4.94 -19.18 13.51
C HIS A 98 5.90 -18.36 12.63
N ALA A 99 6.44 -17.25 13.15
CA ALA A 99 7.33 -16.37 12.40
C ALA A 99 8.62 -17.09 11.98
N GLU A 100 9.16 -17.98 12.83
CA GLU A 100 10.38 -18.72 12.52
C GLU A 100 10.19 -19.62 11.29
N GLY A 101 9.10 -20.38 11.25
CA GLY A 101 8.75 -21.24 10.13
C GLY A 101 8.55 -20.43 8.85
N PHE A 102 7.80 -19.33 8.93
CA PHE A 102 7.57 -18.44 7.81
C PHE A 102 8.88 -17.88 7.23
N ILE A 103 9.77 -17.32 8.07
CA ILE A 103 11.04 -16.74 7.63
C ILE A 103 11.90 -17.80 6.93
N ARG A 104 11.97 -19.02 7.47
CA ARG A 104 12.74 -20.12 6.88
C ARG A 104 12.23 -20.49 5.49
N LEU A 105 10.91 -20.61 5.33
CA LEU A 105 10.28 -20.96 4.04
C LEU A 105 10.36 -19.81 3.03
N TYR A 106 10.01 -18.59 3.44
CA TYR A 106 9.99 -17.42 2.58
C TYR A 106 11.40 -17.07 2.05
N SER A 107 12.43 -17.26 2.86
CA SER A 107 13.83 -16.99 2.47
C SER A 107 14.50 -18.14 1.71
N LEU A 108 13.88 -19.31 1.60
CA LEU A 108 14.49 -20.53 1.06
C LEU A 108 15.07 -20.35 -0.37
N PRO A 109 14.36 -19.73 -1.34
CA PRO A 109 14.91 -19.53 -2.68
C PRO A 109 16.16 -18.66 -2.69
N SER A 110 16.19 -17.61 -1.87
CA SER A 110 17.33 -16.71 -1.72
C SER A 110 18.55 -17.44 -1.13
N ARG A 111 18.32 -18.32 -0.16
CA ARG A 111 19.38 -19.15 0.44
C ARG A 111 19.97 -20.12 -0.57
N ILE A 112 19.15 -20.80 -1.37
CA ILE A 112 19.60 -21.72 -2.43
C ILE A 112 20.47 -20.96 -3.45
N ARG A 113 20.03 -19.77 -3.89
CA ARG A 113 20.80 -18.92 -4.80
C ARG A 113 22.17 -18.55 -4.25
N ALA A 114 22.24 -18.19 -2.96
CA ALA A 114 23.50 -17.84 -2.31
C ALA A 114 24.45 -19.05 -2.20
N LEU A 115 23.94 -20.24 -1.89
CA LEU A 115 24.73 -21.48 -1.83
C LEU A 115 25.26 -21.88 -3.21
N SER A 116 24.45 -21.71 -4.26
CA SER A 116 24.86 -22.00 -5.64
C SER A 116 25.99 -21.09 -6.14
N LYS A 117 26.12 -19.86 -5.62
CA LYS A 117 27.19 -18.92 -5.99
C LYS A 117 28.51 -19.16 -5.26
N LYS A 118 28.50 -19.95 -4.18
CA LYS A 118 29.70 -20.30 -3.39
C LYS A 118 30.39 -21.59 -3.86
N LYS A 119 29.73 -22.34 -4.75
CA LYS A 119 30.35 -23.43 -5.53
C LYS A 119 31.06 -22.85 -6.74
#